data_AF-Q98AL5-F1
#
_entry.id   AF-Q98AL5-F1
#
_cell.length_a   1.000
_cell.length_b   1.000
_cell.length_c   1.000
_cell.angle_alpha   90.00
_cell.angle_beta   90.00
_cell.angle_gamma   90.00
#
_symmetry.space_group_name_H-M   'P 1'
#
loop_
_entity.id
_entity.type
_entity.pdbx_description
1 polymer ?
#
loop_
_entity_poly.entity_id
_entity_poly.type
_entity_poly.pdbx_seq_one_letter_code
_entity_poly.pdbx_strand_id
1 'polypeptide(L)'
;MRPGRKRELVADTCTEWNVSIRRACRVLEFDTSTYHYKSRRRDQAGIEARIKDICATRVRYGYRRVHVMLTREGWDINMKRTYRIYRDLGRRLITA
;
A
#
# COMPACT_ATOMS: atom_id res chain seq x y z
N MET A 1 18.69 9.78 5.20
CA MET A 1 18.55 9.10 3.87
C MET A 1 17.26 8.27 3.86
N ARG A 2 16.46 8.30 2.79
CA ARG A 2 15.22 7.50 2.71
C ARG A 2 15.54 5.99 2.68
N PRO A 3 14.73 5.11 3.31
CA PRO A 3 14.98 3.66 3.32
C PRO A 3 15.12 3.03 1.93
N GLY A 4 14.44 3.59 0.91
CA GLY A 4 14.58 3.15 -0.48
C GLY A 4 16.00 3.35 -1.03
N ARG A 5 16.59 4.53 -0.80
CA ARG A 5 17.95 4.85 -1.27
C ARG A 5 19.02 3.99 -0.58
N LYS A 6 18.81 3.62 0.69
CA LYS A 6 19.70 2.67 1.38
C LYS A 6 19.67 1.27 0.76
N ARG A 7 18.51 0.81 0.27
CA ARG A 7 18.41 -0.50 -0.41
C ARG A 7 19.12 -0.52 -1.76
N GLU A 8 19.03 0.59 -2.52
CA GLU A 8 19.79 0.76 -3.76
C GLU A 8 21.29 0.66 -3.49
N LEU A 9 21.81 1.41 -2.53
CA LEU A 9 23.23 1.35 -2.16
C LEU A 9 23.68 -0.05 -1.76
N VAL A 10 22.87 -0.79 -0.99
CA VAL A 10 23.18 -2.18 -0.66
C VAL A 10 23.26 -3.05 -1.92
N ALA A 11 22.36 -2.85 -2.89
CA ALA A 11 22.36 -3.60 -4.15
C ALA A 11 23.57 -3.24 -5.03
N ASP A 12 23.91 -1.95 -5.12
CA ASP A 12 25.08 -1.45 -5.86
C ASP A 12 26.37 -2.05 -5.28
N THR A 13 26.53 -2.01 -3.95
CA THR A 13 27.70 -2.58 -3.27
C THR A 13 27.81 -4.10 -3.45
N CYS A 14 26.67 -4.82 -3.45
CA CYS A 14 26.69 -6.26 -3.72
C CYS A 14 27.17 -6.56 -5.15
N THR A 15 26.80 -5.72 -6.12
CA THR A 15 27.11 -5.91 -7.54
C THR A 15 28.55 -5.52 -7.86
N GLU A 16 29.00 -4.37 -7.36
CA GLU A 16 30.33 -3.81 -7.63
C GLU A 16 31.43 -4.62 -6.93
N TRP A 17 31.19 -5.09 -5.70
CA TRP A 17 32.19 -5.76 -4.87
C TRP A 17 31.99 -7.28 -4.77
N ASN A 18 30.98 -7.83 -5.45
CA ASN A 18 30.59 -9.25 -5.42
C ASN A 18 30.47 -9.81 -3.98
N VAL A 19 29.92 -9.01 -3.07
CA VAL A 19 29.74 -9.37 -1.66
C VAL A 19 28.30 -9.81 -1.37
N SER A 20 28.13 -10.63 -0.34
CA SER A 20 26.78 -11.02 0.10
C SER A 20 26.00 -9.82 0.66
N ILE A 21 24.69 -9.83 0.49
CA ILE A 21 23.76 -8.80 1.02
C ILE A 21 23.96 -8.60 2.53
N ARG A 22 24.23 -9.67 3.29
CA ARG A 22 24.52 -9.57 4.73
C ARG A 22 25.77 -8.74 5.01
N ARG A 23 26.82 -8.91 4.20
CA ARG A 23 28.07 -8.18 4.33
C ARG A 23 27.91 -6.71 3.91
N ALA A 24 27.21 -6.46 2.80
CA ALA A 24 26.88 -5.10 2.36
C ALA A 24 26.02 -4.34 3.39
N CYS A 25 24.97 -4.98 3.93
CA CYS A 25 24.13 -4.44 4.98
C CYS A 25 24.92 -4.12 6.26
N ARG A 26 25.87 -4.98 6.65
CA ARG A 26 26.72 -4.74 7.83
C ARG A 26 27.64 -3.52 7.65
N VAL A 27 28.25 -3.38 6.47
CA VAL A 27 29.14 -2.25 6.14
C VAL A 27 28.37 -0.92 6.07
N LEU A 28 27.15 -0.95 5.53
CA LEU A 28 26.29 0.24 5.39
C LEU A 28 25.41 0.53 6.63
N GLU A 29 25.65 -0.17 7.74
CA GLU A 29 24.88 -0.09 8.98
C GLU A 29 23.36 -0.13 8.73
N PHE A 30 22.94 -1.07 7.88
CA PHE A 30 21.56 -1.24 7.48
C PHE A 30 21.04 -2.60 7.92
N ASP A 31 19.86 -2.61 8.52
CA ASP A 31 19.28 -3.84 9.01
C ASP A 31 18.78 -4.73 7.86
N THR A 32 19.12 -6.02 7.92
CA THR A 32 18.77 -7.01 6.89
C THR A 32 17.26 -7.26 6.81
N SER A 33 16.52 -7.17 7.93
CA SER A 33 15.06 -7.31 7.90
C SER A 33 14.42 -6.15 7.15
N THR A 34 14.98 -4.95 7.28
CA THR A 34 14.55 -3.76 6.54
C THR A 34 14.88 -3.87 5.04
N TYR A 35 15.99 -4.52 4.67
CA TYR A 35 16.31 -4.81 3.27
C TYR A 35 15.29 -5.79 2.66
N HIS A 36 14.99 -6.89 3.35
CA HIS A 36 14.04 -7.90 2.89
C HIS A 36 12.57 -7.49 2.99
N TYR A 37 12.25 -6.43 3.76
CA TYR A 37 10.89 -5.96 3.92
C TYR A 37 10.28 -5.48 2.59
N LYS A 38 9.41 -6.32 2.00
CA LYS A 38 8.51 -5.95 0.91
C LYS A 38 7.14 -5.60 1.49
N SER A 39 6.68 -4.37 1.25
CA SER A 39 5.33 -3.96 1.66
C SER A 39 4.30 -4.82 0.94
N ARG A 40 3.58 -5.66 1.70
CA ARG A 40 2.45 -6.43 1.18
C ARG A 40 1.20 -5.56 1.26
N ARG A 41 0.92 -4.77 0.22
CA ARG A 41 -0.39 -4.14 0.08
C ARG A 41 -1.38 -5.21 -0.40
N ARG A 42 -2.26 -5.70 0.48
CA ARG A 42 -3.39 -6.56 0.07
C ARG A 42 -4.25 -5.78 -0.93
N ASP A 43 -4.29 -6.21 -2.19
CA ASP A 43 -5.09 -5.73 -3.34
C ASP A 43 -6.00 -4.53 -3.06
N GLN A 44 -5.34 -3.41 -2.81
CA GLN A 44 -5.99 -2.18 -2.40
C GLN A 44 -6.66 -1.51 -3.62
N ALA A 45 -6.07 -1.71 -4.80
CA ALA A 45 -6.53 -1.12 -6.05
C ALA A 45 -7.93 -1.62 -6.48
N GLY A 46 -8.21 -2.92 -6.36
CA GLY A 46 -9.51 -3.49 -6.74
C GLY A 46 -10.66 -2.95 -5.89
N ILE A 47 -10.44 -2.88 -4.58
CA ILE A 47 -11.43 -2.33 -3.63
C ILE A 47 -11.63 -0.84 -3.86
N GLU A 48 -10.54 -0.09 -4.10
CA GLU A 48 -10.62 1.34 -4.41
C GLU A 48 -11.42 1.61 -5.68
N ALA A 49 -11.17 0.87 -6.75
CA ALA A 49 -11.92 0.97 -8.00
C ALA A 49 -13.42 0.69 -7.75
N ARG A 50 -13.72 -0.38 -7.02
CA ARG A 50 -15.12 -0.74 -6.76
C ARG A 50 -15.86 0.30 -5.92
N ILE A 51 -15.20 0.87 -4.91
CA ILE A 51 -15.77 1.96 -4.11
C ILE A 51 -16.02 3.19 -4.99
N LYS A 52 -15.09 3.54 -5.90
CA LYS A 52 -15.30 4.63 -6.86
C LYS A 52 -16.52 4.39 -7.75
N ASP A 53 -16.69 3.17 -8.27
CA ASP A 53 -17.84 2.82 -9.11
C ASP A 53 -19.17 2.97 -8.36
N ILE A 54 -19.21 2.51 -7.09
CA ILE A 54 -20.39 2.65 -6.23
C ILE A 54 -20.70 4.13 -5.98
N CYS A 55 -19.68 4.94 -5.69
CA CYS A 55 -19.83 6.38 -5.48
C CYS A 55 -20.27 7.11 -6.76
N ALA A 56 -19.76 6.72 -7.93
CA ALA A 56 -20.14 7.29 -9.22
C ALA A 56 -21.59 6.94 -9.60
N THR A 57 -22.01 5.71 -9.33
CA THR A 57 -23.37 5.26 -9.65
C THR A 57 -24.41 5.84 -8.67
N ARG A 58 -24.03 6.05 -7.40
CA ARG A 58 -24.97 6.48 -6.33
C ARG A 58 -24.33 7.52 -5.40
N VAL A 59 -24.28 8.76 -5.86
CA VAL A 59 -23.64 9.92 -5.20
C VAL A 59 -24.07 10.15 -3.74
N ARG A 60 -25.30 9.76 -3.35
CA ARG A 60 -25.81 9.96 -1.97
C ARG A 60 -25.36 8.91 -0.95
N TYR A 61 -24.58 7.90 -1.34
CA TYR A 61 -24.21 6.83 -0.42
C TYR A 61 -23.01 7.20 0.45
N GLY A 62 -23.22 7.27 1.76
CA GLY A 62 -22.13 7.34 2.73
C GLY A 62 -21.40 6.00 2.90
N TYR A 63 -20.23 6.03 3.54
CA TYR A 63 -19.33 4.88 3.69
C TYR A 63 -20.00 3.61 4.28
N ARG A 64 -21.01 3.76 5.15
CA ARG A 64 -21.75 2.62 5.73
C ARG A 64 -22.53 1.84 4.66
N ARG A 65 -23.15 2.54 3.70
CA ARG A 65 -23.90 1.92 2.60
C ARG A 65 -22.96 1.28 1.59
N VAL A 66 -21.82 1.93 1.31
CA VAL A 66 -20.74 1.36 0.49
C VAL A 66 -20.23 0.04 1.10
N HIS A 67 -20.00 0.00 2.41
CA HIS A 67 -19.55 -1.21 3.09
C HIS A 67 -20.54 -2.38 2.93
N VAL A 68 -21.84 -2.13 3.12
CA VAL A 68 -22.88 -3.16 2.94
C VAL A 68 -22.92 -3.68 1.50
N MET A 69 -22.76 -2.80 0.52
CA MET A 69 -22.69 -3.21 -0.90
C MET A 69 -21.48 -4.10 -1.17
N LEU A 70 -20.30 -3.73 -0.65
CA LEU A 70 -19.09 -4.56 -0.77
C LEU A 70 -19.27 -5.93 -0.12
N THR A 71 -19.87 -6.00 1.07
CA THR A 71 -20.13 -7.28 1.74
C THR A 71 -21.12 -8.15 0.95
N ARG A 72 -22.15 -7.54 0.33
CA ARG A 72 -23.10 -8.25 -0.55
C ARG A 72 -22.46 -8.79 -1.82
N GLU A 73 -21.45 -8.10 -2.33
CA GLU A 73 -20.64 -8.54 -3.47
C GLU A 73 -19.59 -9.59 -3.09
N GLY A 74 -19.54 -10.03 -1.82
CA GLY A 74 -18.62 -11.08 -1.35
C GLY A 74 -17.26 -10.58 -0.90
N TRP A 75 -17.06 -9.26 -0.74
CA TRP A 75 -15.80 -8.72 -0.25
C TRP A 75 -15.69 -8.87 1.27
N ASP A 76 -14.74 -9.68 1.74
CA ASP A 76 -14.39 -9.79 3.16
C ASP A 76 -13.49 -8.61 3.60
N ILE A 77 -14.13 -7.50 3.94
CA ILE A 77 -13.46 -6.25 4.33
C ILE A 77 -14.04 -5.73 5.64
N ASN A 78 -13.15 -5.42 6.59
CA ASN A 78 -13.54 -4.76 7.82
C ASN A 78 -14.10 -3.34 7.56
N MET A 79 -15.17 -2.97 8.24
CA MET A 79 -15.79 -1.63 8.17
C MET A 79 -14.78 -0.48 8.39
N LYS A 80 -13.79 -0.65 9.27
CA LYS A 80 -12.70 0.34 9.50
C LYS A 80 -11.86 0.54 8.25
N ARG A 81 -11.59 -0.53 7.50
CA ARG A 81 -10.84 -0.49 6.25
C ARG A 81 -11.65 0.25 5.20
N THR A 82 -12.93 -0.08 5.01
CA THR A 82 -13.82 0.64 4.08
C THR A 82 -13.87 2.13 4.35
N TYR A 83 -14.01 2.54 5.62
CA TYR A 83 -14.03 3.95 6.01
C TYR A 83 -12.71 4.66 5.68
N ARG A 84 -11.55 4.04 5.95
CA ARG A 84 -10.24 4.63 5.59
C ARG A 84 -10.13 4.87 4.10
N ILE A 85 -10.49 3.88 3.28
CA ILE A 85 -10.43 3.96 1.83
C ILE A 85 -11.39 5.03 1.31
N TYR A 86 -12.63 5.03 1.79
CA TYR A 86 -13.62 6.04 1.45
C TYR A 86 -13.14 7.47 1.79
N ARG A 87 -12.52 7.65 2.97
CA ARG A 87 -11.97 8.94 3.39
C ARG A 87 -10.74 9.35 2.56
N ASP A 88 -9.86 8.40 2.21
CA ASP A 88 -8.72 8.64 1.34
C ASP A 88 -9.15 9.00 -0.09
N LEU A 89 -10.21 8.37 -0.59
CA LEU A 89 -10.85 8.71 -1.87
C LEU A 89 -11.51 10.09 -1.82
N GLY A 90 -12.24 10.41 -0.76
CA GLY A 90 -12.84 11.75 -0.57
C GLY A 90 -11.80 12.86 -0.51
N ARG A 91 -10.62 12.61 0.10
CA ARG A 91 -9.49 13.54 0.05
C ARG A 91 -8.92 13.70 -1.35
N ARG A 92 -8.83 12.62 -2.14
CA ARG A 92 -8.32 12.66 -3.52
C ARG A 92 -9.27 13.34 -4.51
N LEU A 93 -10.58 13.32 -4.27
CA LEU A 93 -11.59 13.91 -5.17
C LEU A 93 -11.74 15.43 -5.02
N ILE A 94 -11.24 16.05 -3.95
CA ILE A 94 -11.29 17.52 -3.73
C ILE A 94 -10.04 18.22 -4.31
N THR A 95 -9.03 17.47 -4.73
CA THR A 95 -7.72 18.01 -5.14
C THR A 95 -7.32 17.53 -6.54
N ALA A 96 -8.26 17.46 -7.47
CA ALA A 96 -8.03 17.15 -8.88
C ALA A 96 -8.67 18.21 -9.78
#